data_AF-A0A928XPI5-F1
#
_entry.id   AF-A0A928XPI5-F1
#
_cell.length_a   1.000
_cell.length_b   1.000
_cell.length_c   1.000
_cell.angle_alpha   90.00
_cell.angle_beta   90.00
_cell.angle_gamma   90.00
#
_symmetry.space_group_name_H-M   'P 1'
#
loop_
_entity.id
_entity.type
_entity.pdbx_description
1 polymer ?
#
loop_
_entity_poly.entity_id
_entity_poly.type
_entity_poly.pdbx_seq_one_letter_code
_entity_poly.pdbx_strand_id
1 'polypeptide(L)'
;MNASDRLRSVILGALLLPLGCGGNTSEDPTGSGGSAGSGGTTSSGGTGGTGGTGGKPAVTCTYGTKVEDCFTPEQAWNIANNPPQGGDVVGNCPPAGLVQNSCCNTAQAGWEESGQCCYAFCEGACCGRPFSVDGVVRLAPAVPREDWLARFEPADERSGSIAEAWLRDARMEHASIASFARFTLELLAFGAPPELIADAQRAMADEIEHARLCFGLAERFGGRKLGPGPLETGAIEPRSLEAAAVAAFREGGVAETIAALAARQALERASDPAVRTALARIADDEERHAALAFRFLAFALDAGGAGVRLALEGALASLTVPVLDTADRALDVSAEVFQGAGRLSPAELQEAAHVAVREVIAPCARALLAGAAPRPEPVVHAPC
;
A
#
# COMPACT_ATOMS: atom_id res chain seq x y z
N MET A 1 22.65 -14.98 -6.31
CA MET A 1 21.46 -14.76 -5.44
C MET A 1 20.41 -14.14 -6.34
N ASN A 2 19.23 -14.73 -6.46
CA ASN A 2 18.14 -14.14 -7.25
C ASN A 2 17.57 -12.91 -6.51
N ALA A 3 16.79 -12.06 -7.19
CA ALA A 3 16.28 -10.82 -6.61
C ALA A 3 15.42 -11.04 -5.35
N SER A 4 14.59 -12.11 -5.35
CA SER A 4 13.74 -12.47 -4.20
C SER A 4 14.56 -12.92 -2.99
N ASP A 5 15.63 -13.71 -3.16
CA ASP A 5 16.51 -14.10 -2.06
C ASP A 5 17.25 -12.90 -1.46
N ARG A 6 17.71 -11.96 -2.31
CA ARG A 6 18.36 -10.72 -1.84
C ARG A 6 17.38 -9.91 -1.00
N LEU A 7 16.18 -9.63 -1.52
CA LEU A 7 15.19 -8.82 -0.83
C LEU A 7 14.70 -9.48 0.46
N ARG A 8 14.44 -10.78 0.45
CA ARG A 8 14.14 -11.54 1.67
C ARG A 8 15.26 -11.41 2.71
N SER A 9 16.52 -11.49 2.27
CA SER A 9 17.68 -11.35 3.17
C SER A 9 17.81 -9.94 3.73
N VAL A 10 17.53 -8.91 2.93
CA VAL A 10 17.50 -7.51 3.38
C VAL A 10 16.41 -7.31 4.45
N ILE A 11 15.18 -7.78 4.19
CA ILE A 11 14.07 -7.64 5.12
C ILE A 11 14.35 -8.43 6.42
N LEU A 12 14.74 -9.70 6.32
CA LEU A 12 15.05 -10.51 7.52
C LEU A 12 16.24 -9.96 8.30
N GLY A 13 17.28 -9.46 7.60
CA GLY A 13 18.42 -8.81 8.23
C GLY A 13 18.03 -7.51 8.95
N ALA A 14 17.11 -6.74 8.37
CA ALA A 14 16.58 -5.52 8.97
C ALA A 14 15.78 -5.78 10.26
N LEU A 15 15.14 -6.95 10.39
CA LEU A 15 14.45 -7.38 11.61
C LEU A 15 15.38 -7.78 12.76
N LEU A 16 16.67 -8.07 12.47
CA LEU A 16 17.66 -8.46 13.48
C LEU A 16 18.40 -7.26 14.10
N LEU A 17 18.22 -6.06 13.55
CA LEU A 17 18.80 -4.84 14.11
C LEU A 17 18.02 -4.44 15.37
N PRO A 18 18.68 -4.22 16.52
CA PRO A 18 17.99 -3.77 17.72
C PRO A 18 17.37 -2.40 17.45
N LEU A 19 16.04 -2.31 17.55
CA LEU A 19 15.33 -1.04 17.71
C LEU A 19 15.84 -0.45 19.03
N GLY A 20 16.46 0.73 18.98
CA GLY A 20 17.12 1.30 20.15
C GLY A 20 16.17 1.34 21.35
N CYS A 21 16.50 0.64 22.44
CA CYS A 21 15.68 0.63 23.64
C CYS A 21 15.69 2.02 24.28
N GLY A 22 14.62 2.81 24.07
CA GLY A 22 14.30 3.97 24.87
C GLY A 22 13.81 3.53 26.24
N GLY A 23 14.68 3.59 27.26
CA GLY A 23 14.31 3.29 28.64
C GLY A 23 13.33 4.34 29.18
N ASN A 24 12.10 3.92 29.50
CA ASN A 24 11.18 4.71 30.31
C ASN A 24 11.53 4.50 31.79
N THR A 25 12.10 5.52 32.43
CA THR A 25 12.01 5.70 33.89
C THR A 25 10.90 6.69 34.17
N SER A 26 9.70 6.18 34.42
CA SER A 26 8.59 6.96 34.97
C SER A 26 8.63 6.89 36.49
N GLU A 27 9.05 8.00 37.11
CA GLU A 27 8.71 8.31 38.50
C GLU A 27 7.37 9.06 38.50
N ASP A 28 6.40 8.54 39.26
CA ASP A 28 5.15 9.24 39.60
C ASP A 28 5.44 10.55 40.34
N PRO A 29 4.57 11.56 40.19
CA PRO A 29 3.74 11.87 41.35
C PRO A 29 2.28 12.23 41.03
N THR A 30 1.40 11.58 41.79
CA THR A 30 0.16 12.08 42.40
C THR A 30 -0.35 13.48 42.02
N GLY A 31 -1.58 13.55 41.53
CA GLY A 31 -2.38 14.79 41.47
C GLY A 31 -3.88 14.50 41.33
N SER A 32 -4.63 14.77 42.40
CA SER A 32 -6.06 14.50 42.59
C SER A 32 -7.01 15.54 41.98
N GLY A 33 -8.23 15.10 41.62
CA GLY A 33 -9.45 15.92 41.42
C GLY A 33 -10.10 15.64 40.06
N GLY A 34 -11.39 15.41 39.85
CA GLY A 34 -12.59 15.54 40.67
C GLY A 34 -13.76 15.96 39.77
N SER A 35 -14.74 15.06 39.58
CA SER A 35 -16.16 15.26 39.21
C SER A 35 -16.62 15.79 37.83
N ALA A 36 -17.37 14.90 37.15
CA ALA A 36 -18.76 15.00 36.65
C ALA A 36 -19.26 16.21 35.84
N GLY A 37 -19.86 15.92 34.67
CA GLY A 37 -20.73 16.83 33.92
C GLY A 37 -21.39 16.18 32.70
N SER A 38 -22.71 16.04 32.74
CA SER A 38 -23.62 15.35 31.81
C SER A 38 -23.88 16.08 30.48
N GLY A 39 -24.12 15.30 29.42
CA GLY A 39 -25.32 15.41 28.57
C GLY A 39 -25.35 16.49 27.49
N GLY A 40 -25.37 16.06 26.22
CA GLY A 40 -25.69 16.90 25.07
C GLY A 40 -25.86 16.08 23.80
N THR A 41 -27.08 15.61 23.57
CA THR A 41 -27.53 14.93 22.35
C THR A 41 -27.56 15.90 21.16
N THR A 42 -26.91 15.54 20.05
CA THR A 42 -27.17 16.14 18.73
C THR A 42 -27.42 15.04 17.71
N SER A 43 -28.65 15.05 17.18
CA SER A 43 -29.17 14.19 16.14
C SER A 43 -28.48 14.44 14.80
N SER A 44 -27.79 13.43 14.26
CA SER A 44 -27.42 13.36 12.85
C SER A 44 -28.61 12.89 12.03
N GLY A 45 -29.06 13.72 11.09
CA GLY A 45 -30.10 13.38 10.13
C GLY A 45 -29.63 12.24 9.23
N GLY A 46 -30.29 11.09 9.34
CA GLY A 46 -30.13 9.98 8.41
C GLY A 46 -30.77 10.30 7.06
N THR A 47 -29.97 10.27 6.00
CA THR A 47 -30.47 10.00 4.66
C THR A 47 -30.58 8.50 4.50
N GLY A 48 -31.82 8.02 4.43
CA GLY A 48 -32.20 6.61 4.45
C GLY A 48 -31.64 5.81 3.29
N GLY A 49 -31.25 4.58 3.62
CA GLY A 49 -31.05 3.52 2.66
C GLY A 49 -32.39 3.09 2.05
N THR A 50 -32.44 3.07 0.72
CA THR A 50 -33.44 2.29 0.00
C THR A 50 -32.87 0.89 -0.20
N GLY A 51 -33.40 -0.07 0.56
CA GLY A 51 -33.30 -1.48 0.23
C GLY A 51 -33.91 -1.71 -1.15
N GLY A 52 -33.09 -2.19 -2.08
CA GLY A 52 -33.50 -2.55 -3.43
C GLY A 52 -33.08 -3.98 -3.72
N THR A 53 -34.05 -4.84 -4.00
CA THR A 53 -33.88 -6.22 -4.44
C THR A 53 -33.09 -6.30 -5.75
N GLY A 54 -31.96 -7.01 -5.72
CA GLY A 54 -31.53 -7.94 -6.79
C GLY A 54 -31.11 -7.38 -8.14
N GLY A 55 -30.29 -6.32 -8.19
CA GLY A 55 -29.69 -5.85 -9.44
C GLY A 55 -28.22 -5.49 -9.26
N LYS A 56 -27.36 -6.06 -10.09
CA LYS A 56 -25.93 -5.74 -10.17
C LYS A 56 -25.73 -4.24 -10.46
N PRO A 57 -25.11 -3.46 -9.55
CA PRO A 57 -24.93 -2.03 -9.75
C PRO A 57 -23.96 -1.73 -10.90
N ALA A 58 -24.26 -0.70 -11.69
CA ALA A 58 -23.33 -0.20 -12.69
C ALA A 58 -22.19 0.56 -12.00
N VAL A 59 -20.96 0.08 -12.18
CA VAL A 59 -19.74 0.71 -11.69
C VAL A 59 -18.93 1.20 -12.88
N THR A 60 -18.48 2.44 -12.81
CA THR A 60 -17.54 3.02 -13.77
C THR A 60 -16.24 3.32 -13.04
N CYS A 61 -15.17 2.66 -13.46
CA CYS A 61 -13.84 2.92 -12.91
C CYS A 61 -13.28 4.20 -13.54
N THR A 62 -13.09 5.24 -12.72
CA THR A 62 -12.38 6.46 -13.15
C THR A 62 -10.92 6.15 -13.51
N TYR A 63 -10.33 5.17 -12.82
CA TYR A 63 -9.00 4.63 -13.08
C TYR A 63 -9.02 3.10 -12.91
N GLY A 64 -8.23 2.40 -13.71
CA GLY A 64 -8.14 0.94 -13.65
C GLY A 64 -9.26 0.19 -14.38
N THR A 65 -9.27 -1.12 -14.21
CA THR A 65 -10.20 -2.05 -14.85
C THR A 65 -11.23 -2.52 -13.84
N LYS A 66 -12.51 -2.54 -14.25
CA LYS A 66 -13.56 -3.10 -13.41
C LYS A 66 -13.37 -4.62 -13.32
N VAL A 67 -13.18 -5.13 -12.11
CA VAL A 67 -13.14 -6.57 -11.84
C VAL A 67 -14.22 -6.89 -10.83
N GLU A 68 -14.73 -8.12 -10.90
CA GLU A 68 -15.84 -8.56 -10.07
C GLU A 68 -15.50 -9.90 -9.46
N ASP A 69 -15.49 -9.95 -8.13
CA ASP A 69 -15.22 -11.16 -7.38
C ASP A 69 -16.35 -11.47 -6.41
N CYS A 70 -16.62 -12.76 -6.26
CA CYS A 70 -17.66 -13.28 -5.37
C CYS A 70 -17.05 -14.19 -4.31
N PHE A 71 -17.47 -13.97 -3.07
CA PHE A 71 -16.95 -14.66 -1.89
C PHE A 71 -18.08 -15.37 -1.14
N THR A 72 -17.76 -16.41 -0.38
CA THR A 72 -18.71 -16.88 0.64
C THR A 72 -18.90 -15.76 1.69
N PRO A 73 -20.05 -15.72 2.42
CA PRO A 73 -20.25 -14.75 3.49
C PRO A 73 -19.08 -14.67 4.49
N GLU A 74 -18.55 -15.83 4.90
CA GLU A 74 -17.40 -15.91 5.80
C GLU A 74 -16.13 -15.30 5.18
N GLN A 75 -15.82 -15.62 3.92
CA GLN A 75 -14.69 -15.03 3.20
C GLN A 75 -14.84 -13.52 3.04
N ALA A 76 -16.05 -13.04 2.73
CA ALA A 76 -16.34 -11.63 2.57
C ALA A 76 -16.09 -10.84 3.87
N TRP A 77 -16.51 -11.38 5.02
CA TRP A 77 -16.23 -10.78 6.33
C TRP A 77 -14.76 -10.84 6.72
N ASN A 78 -14.02 -11.86 6.28
CA ASN A 78 -12.57 -11.94 6.52
C ASN A 78 -11.78 -10.86 5.73
N ILE A 79 -12.27 -10.44 4.57
CA ILE A 79 -11.64 -9.37 3.77
C ILE A 79 -12.22 -7.98 4.08
N ALA A 80 -13.34 -7.90 4.80
CA ALA A 80 -13.92 -6.66 5.28
C ALA A 80 -13.08 -6.08 6.42
N ASN A 81 -12.32 -5.00 6.18
CA ASN A 81 -11.41 -4.41 7.17
C ASN A 81 -11.91 -3.07 7.68
N ASN A 82 -12.65 -3.07 8.80
CA ASN A 82 -12.71 -1.95 9.74
C ASN A 82 -13.12 -2.45 11.14
N PRO A 83 -12.39 -2.17 12.24
CA PRO A 83 -12.90 -2.39 13.59
C PRO A 83 -14.21 -1.59 13.80
N PRO A 84 -15.11 -2.05 14.69
CA PRO A 84 -16.48 -1.59 14.72
C PRO A 84 -16.56 -0.13 15.20
N GLN A 85 -16.78 0.81 14.28
CA GLN A 85 -17.61 1.96 14.64
C GLN A 85 -19.02 1.41 14.83
N GLY A 86 -19.42 1.25 16.08
CA GLY A 86 -20.62 0.53 16.51
C GLY A 86 -21.88 0.89 15.72
N GLY A 87 -22.21 0.04 14.76
CA GLY A 87 -23.48 0.00 14.06
C GLY A 87 -23.89 -1.46 13.89
N ASP A 88 -25.19 -1.73 14.00
CA ASP A 88 -25.74 -3.07 13.89
C ASP A 88 -25.33 -3.72 12.56
N VAL A 89 -24.89 -4.99 12.62
CA VAL A 89 -24.57 -5.79 11.42
C VAL A 89 -25.88 -6.13 10.72
N VAL A 90 -26.20 -5.42 9.65
CA VAL A 90 -27.40 -5.69 8.84
C VAL A 90 -26.98 -6.48 7.59
N GLY A 91 -27.19 -7.80 7.60
CA GLY A 91 -27.07 -8.67 6.42
C GLY A 91 -25.98 -9.74 6.46
N ASN A 92 -26.00 -10.66 5.50
CA ASN A 92 -25.05 -11.78 5.40
C ASN A 92 -23.70 -11.35 4.77
N CYS A 93 -23.71 -10.29 3.97
CA CYS A 93 -22.54 -9.77 3.27
C CYS A 93 -22.10 -8.41 3.83
N PRO A 94 -20.79 -8.16 3.99
CA PRO A 94 -20.30 -6.85 4.39
C PRO A 94 -20.62 -5.78 3.34
N PRO A 95 -20.92 -4.54 3.75
CA PRO A 95 -21.04 -3.40 2.84
C PRO A 95 -19.79 -3.25 1.95
N ALA A 96 -19.98 -2.87 0.69
CA ALA A 96 -18.88 -2.71 -0.28
C ALA A 96 -17.75 -1.79 0.22
N GLY A 97 -18.10 -0.72 0.93
CA GLY A 97 -17.14 0.22 1.53
C GLY A 97 -16.23 -0.40 2.60
N LEU A 98 -16.55 -1.60 3.12
CA LEU A 98 -15.71 -2.32 4.06
C LEU A 98 -14.84 -3.37 3.39
N VAL A 99 -15.20 -3.80 2.18
CA VAL A 99 -14.53 -4.87 1.45
C VAL A 99 -13.43 -4.30 0.58
N GLN A 100 -12.21 -4.73 0.82
CA GLN A 100 -11.05 -4.36 0.01
C GLN A 100 -10.49 -5.59 -0.69
N ASN A 101 -10.11 -5.45 -1.96
CA ASN A 101 -9.31 -6.47 -2.62
C ASN A 101 -7.84 -6.36 -2.19
N SER A 102 -7.05 -7.35 -2.58
CA SER A 102 -5.63 -7.47 -2.22
C SER A 102 -4.73 -6.38 -2.82
N CYS A 103 -5.30 -5.55 -3.70
CA CYS A 103 -4.74 -4.31 -4.24
C CYS A 103 -5.23 -3.08 -3.46
N CYS A 104 -5.61 -3.20 -2.18
CA CYS A 104 -6.09 -2.09 -1.34
C CYS A 104 -7.25 -1.26 -1.94
N ASN A 105 -7.93 -1.76 -2.99
CA ASN A 105 -9.04 -1.05 -3.60
C ASN A 105 -10.30 -1.45 -2.87
N THR A 106 -10.96 -0.47 -2.28
CA THR A 106 -12.29 -0.68 -1.71
C THR A 106 -13.29 -0.98 -2.82
N ALA A 107 -14.15 -1.96 -2.60
CA ALA A 107 -15.20 -2.30 -3.53
C ALA A 107 -16.09 -1.08 -3.79
N GLN A 108 -16.30 -0.78 -5.06
CA GLN A 108 -17.12 0.34 -5.50
C GLN A 108 -18.62 0.02 -5.41
N ALA A 109 -18.95 -1.27 -5.45
CA ALA A 109 -20.30 -1.77 -5.26
C ALA A 109 -20.27 -3.20 -4.73
N GLY A 110 -21.37 -3.61 -4.10
CA GLY A 110 -21.58 -4.97 -3.62
C GLY A 110 -23.01 -5.42 -3.90
N TRP A 111 -23.18 -6.71 -4.21
CA TRP A 111 -24.48 -7.35 -4.40
C TRP A 111 -24.42 -8.81 -3.95
N GLU A 112 -25.58 -9.40 -3.70
CA GLU A 112 -25.69 -10.83 -3.43
C GLU A 112 -26.05 -11.57 -4.72
N GLU A 113 -25.31 -12.63 -5.05
CA GLU A 113 -25.57 -13.48 -6.21
C GLU A 113 -25.36 -14.94 -5.84
N SER A 114 -26.40 -15.76 -6.02
CA SER A 114 -26.36 -17.20 -5.72
C SER A 114 -25.86 -17.57 -4.31
N GLY A 115 -26.17 -16.73 -3.30
CA GLY A 115 -25.71 -16.94 -1.92
C GLY A 115 -24.25 -16.54 -1.65
N GLN A 116 -23.60 -15.92 -2.63
CA GLN A 116 -22.27 -15.32 -2.50
C GLN A 116 -22.36 -13.79 -2.40
N CYS A 117 -21.38 -13.21 -1.73
CA CYS A 117 -21.18 -11.76 -1.62
C CYS A 117 -20.26 -11.33 -2.76
N CYS A 118 -20.82 -10.65 -3.76
CA CYS A 118 -20.11 -10.21 -4.94
C CYS A 118 -19.79 -8.72 -4.85
N TYR A 119 -18.61 -8.34 -5.30
CA TYR A 119 -18.10 -6.98 -5.22
C TYR A 119 -17.48 -6.58 -6.54
N ALA A 120 -17.67 -5.32 -6.92
CA ALA A 120 -16.99 -4.72 -8.07
C ALA A 120 -15.84 -3.85 -7.58
N PHE A 121 -14.64 -4.16 -8.02
CA PHE A 121 -13.42 -3.43 -7.75
C PHE A 121 -12.98 -2.67 -8.99
N CYS A 122 -12.19 -1.62 -8.77
CA CYS A 122 -11.42 -0.97 -9.82
C CYS A 122 -9.96 -1.36 -9.62
N GLU A 123 -9.52 -2.40 -10.32
CA GLU A 123 -8.19 -2.98 -10.20
C GLU A 123 -7.18 -2.30 -11.12
N GLY A 124 -5.89 -2.49 -10.83
CA GLY A 124 -4.83 -2.02 -11.71
C GLY A 124 -4.09 -0.76 -11.26
N ALA A 125 -4.28 -0.34 -10.01
CA ALA A 125 -3.54 0.75 -9.38
C ALA A 125 -2.47 0.28 -8.38
N CYS A 126 -2.00 -0.97 -8.43
CA CYS A 126 -1.25 -1.56 -7.30
C CYS A 126 0.16 -2.03 -7.59
N CYS A 127 0.98 -1.12 -8.08
CA CYS A 127 2.41 -1.18 -7.84
C CYS A 127 2.78 0.09 -7.06
N GLY A 128 3.46 -0.07 -5.93
CA GLY A 128 3.87 1.02 -5.04
C GLY A 128 2.87 1.36 -3.91
N ARG A 129 3.13 2.45 -3.19
CA ARG A 129 2.40 2.92 -2.00
C ARG A 129 1.58 4.21 -2.25
N PRO A 130 0.60 4.25 -3.17
CA PRO A 130 -0.15 5.47 -3.42
C PRO A 130 -0.93 5.93 -2.19
N PHE A 131 -1.05 7.24 -2.01
CA PHE A 131 -1.91 7.82 -0.98
C PHE A 131 -3.38 7.44 -1.21
N SER A 132 -4.02 6.95 -0.15
CA SER A 132 -5.43 6.58 -0.14
C SER A 132 -6.17 7.25 1.00
N VAL A 133 -7.46 7.51 0.81
CA VAL A 133 -8.40 8.00 1.82
C VAL A 133 -9.60 7.07 1.80
N ASP A 134 -9.94 6.49 2.96
CA ASP A 134 -11.01 5.49 3.09
C ASP A 134 -10.86 4.32 2.10
N GLY A 135 -9.62 3.87 1.90
CA GLY A 135 -9.28 2.79 0.98
C GLY A 135 -9.53 3.13 -0.50
N VAL A 136 -9.61 4.41 -0.85
CA VAL A 136 -9.68 4.91 -2.22
C VAL A 136 -8.40 5.65 -2.56
N VAL A 137 -7.68 5.16 -3.56
CA VAL A 137 -6.46 5.80 -4.08
C VAL A 137 -6.78 7.20 -4.61
N ARG A 138 -5.91 8.17 -4.28
CA ARG A 138 -5.98 9.55 -4.78
C ARG A 138 -4.78 9.81 -5.67
N LEU A 139 -5.04 10.21 -6.91
CA LEU A 139 -4.01 10.57 -7.88
C LEU A 139 -4.23 12.01 -8.33
N ALA A 140 -3.16 12.80 -8.34
CA ALA A 140 -3.18 14.10 -8.97
C ALA A 140 -3.50 13.97 -10.47
N PRO A 141 -4.27 14.88 -11.08
CA PRO A 141 -4.42 14.91 -12.54
C PRO A 141 -3.07 15.27 -13.17
N ALA A 142 -2.79 14.78 -14.39
CA ALA A 142 -1.63 15.24 -15.15
C ALA A 142 -1.95 16.59 -15.82
N VAL A 143 -1.10 17.60 -15.61
CA VAL A 143 -1.28 18.95 -16.15
C VAL A 143 -0.01 19.42 -16.88
N PRO A 144 -0.11 20.35 -17.85
CA PRO A 144 1.08 20.90 -18.51
C PRO A 144 2.02 21.57 -17.51
N ARG A 145 3.25 21.04 -17.38
CA ARG A 145 4.30 21.54 -16.49
C ARG A 145 5.67 20.95 -16.87
N GLU A 146 6.76 21.63 -16.50
CA GLU A 146 8.13 21.21 -16.87
C GLU A 146 9.08 21.01 -15.68
N ASP A 147 8.77 21.61 -14.52
CA ASP A 147 9.56 21.57 -13.28
C ASP A 147 9.66 20.17 -12.67
N TRP A 148 8.70 19.28 -12.97
CA TRP A 148 8.69 17.88 -12.56
C TRP A 148 9.42 16.92 -13.52
N LEU A 149 10.02 17.41 -14.60
CA LEU A 149 10.69 16.54 -15.57
C LEU A 149 12.15 16.29 -15.18
N ALA A 150 12.51 15.02 -14.97
CA ALA A 150 13.89 14.60 -15.13
C ALA A 150 14.30 14.73 -16.60
N ARG A 151 15.55 15.13 -16.87
CA ARG A 151 16.03 15.35 -18.23
C ARG A 151 16.59 14.07 -18.82
N PHE A 152 16.09 13.71 -19.99
CA PHE A 152 16.60 12.62 -20.80
C PHE A 152 16.82 13.09 -22.23
N GLU A 153 17.74 12.45 -22.96
CA GLU A 153 17.82 12.62 -24.41
C GLU A 153 16.52 12.11 -25.06
N PRO A 154 16.04 12.70 -26.16
CA PRO A 154 14.85 12.21 -26.86
C PRO A 154 14.96 10.72 -27.20
N ALA A 155 13.86 9.97 -27.07
CA ALA A 155 13.83 8.58 -27.51
C ALA A 155 13.90 8.49 -29.04
N ASP A 156 14.58 7.46 -29.54
CA ASP A 156 14.68 7.16 -30.98
C ASP A 156 13.29 6.87 -31.58
N GLU A 157 12.41 6.23 -30.81
CA GLU A 157 11.04 5.92 -31.19
C GLU A 157 10.07 6.43 -30.12
N ARG A 158 9.02 7.15 -30.57
CA ARG A 158 7.94 7.63 -29.70
C ARG A 158 6.80 6.62 -29.70
N SER A 159 6.18 6.45 -28.54
CA SER A 159 5.05 5.54 -28.34
C SER A 159 4.08 6.12 -27.32
N GLY A 160 2.81 6.20 -27.71
CA GLY A 160 1.73 6.61 -26.83
C GLY A 160 1.51 5.62 -25.70
N SER A 161 1.60 4.31 -25.98
CA SER A 161 1.38 3.27 -24.96
C SER A 161 2.49 3.24 -23.91
N ILE A 162 3.76 3.40 -24.30
CA ILE A 162 4.90 3.53 -23.38
C ILE A 162 4.77 4.82 -22.54
N ALA A 163 4.46 5.95 -23.20
CA ALA A 163 4.31 7.22 -22.52
C ALA A 163 3.16 7.22 -21.50
N GLU A 164 2.03 6.60 -21.81
CA GLU A 164 0.91 6.48 -20.88
C GLU A 164 1.26 5.59 -19.68
N ALA A 165 2.01 4.51 -19.90
CA ALA A 165 2.44 3.62 -18.83
C ALA A 165 3.37 4.35 -17.83
N TRP A 166 4.39 5.08 -18.32
CA TRP A 166 5.26 5.91 -17.48
C TRP A 166 4.52 7.07 -16.80
N LEU A 167 3.53 7.67 -17.48
CA LEU A 167 2.71 8.73 -16.90
C LEU A 167 1.82 8.20 -15.77
N ARG A 168 1.30 6.99 -15.89
CA ARG A 168 0.56 6.33 -14.80
C ARG A 168 1.47 6.18 -13.60
N ASP A 169 2.65 5.58 -13.77
CA ASP A 169 3.59 5.36 -12.67
C ASP A 169 3.99 6.70 -12.03
N ALA A 170 4.28 7.73 -12.81
CA ALA A 170 4.61 9.06 -12.30
C ALA A 170 3.55 9.66 -11.34
N ARG A 171 2.27 9.40 -11.62
CA ARG A 171 1.16 9.84 -10.78
C ARG A 171 1.04 9.00 -9.51
N MET A 172 1.39 7.72 -9.58
CA MET A 172 1.44 6.81 -8.42
C MET A 172 2.56 7.24 -7.47
N GLU A 173 3.77 7.43 -7.96
CA GLU A 173 4.92 7.87 -7.15
C GLU A 173 4.65 9.23 -6.50
N HIS A 174 4.05 10.16 -7.25
CA HIS A 174 3.62 11.44 -6.68
C HIS A 174 2.60 11.27 -5.54
N ALA A 175 1.68 10.31 -5.66
CA ALA A 175 0.75 10.00 -4.58
C ALA A 175 1.47 9.36 -3.39
N SER A 176 2.51 8.55 -3.60
CA SER A 176 3.31 7.95 -2.52
C SER A 176 3.96 8.99 -1.61
N ILE A 177 4.29 10.19 -2.13
CA ILE A 177 4.78 11.33 -1.31
C ILE A 177 3.82 11.65 -0.16
N ALA A 178 2.50 11.76 -0.44
CA ALA A 178 1.51 12.04 0.59
C ALA A 178 1.30 10.85 1.55
N SER A 179 1.50 9.63 1.06
CA SER A 179 1.46 8.40 1.88
C SER A 179 2.60 8.38 2.92
N PHE A 180 3.83 8.70 2.51
CA PHE A 180 4.96 8.84 3.42
C PHE A 180 4.84 10.07 4.33
N ALA A 181 4.21 11.16 3.88
CA ALA A 181 3.92 12.31 4.74
C ALA A 181 2.97 11.91 5.90
N ARG A 182 1.87 11.20 5.61
CA ARG A 182 0.98 10.65 6.65
C ARG A 182 1.75 9.72 7.58
N PHE A 183 2.55 8.81 7.01
CA PHE A 183 3.31 7.85 7.79
C PHE A 183 4.32 8.51 8.73
N THR A 184 4.94 9.60 8.30
CA THR A 184 5.86 10.38 9.13
C THR A 184 5.13 10.99 10.33
N LEU A 185 3.91 11.51 10.13
CA LEU A 185 3.08 12.01 11.24
C LEU A 185 2.65 10.89 12.19
N GLU A 186 2.31 9.72 11.65
CA GLU A 186 1.97 8.53 12.43
C GLU A 186 3.15 8.06 13.30
N LEU A 187 4.36 7.97 12.72
CA LEU A 187 5.57 7.61 13.47
C LEU A 187 5.84 8.58 14.63
N LEU A 188 5.64 9.88 14.42
CA LEU A 188 5.74 10.89 15.48
C LEU A 188 4.67 10.68 16.56
N ALA A 189 3.41 10.44 16.16
CA ALA A 189 2.30 10.22 17.08
C ALA A 189 2.49 8.97 17.96
N PHE A 190 3.13 7.93 17.42
CA PHE A 190 3.39 6.68 18.13
C PHE A 190 4.69 6.70 18.97
N GLY A 191 5.47 7.79 18.91
CA GLY A 191 6.77 7.85 19.59
C GLY A 191 7.79 6.87 19.00
N ALA A 192 7.74 6.65 17.70
CA ALA A 192 8.63 5.72 17.02
C ALA A 192 10.10 6.15 17.09
N PRO A 193 11.06 5.21 17.05
CA PRO A 193 12.49 5.52 17.03
C PRO A 193 12.87 6.52 15.91
N PRO A 194 13.86 7.41 16.17
CA PRO A 194 14.22 8.48 15.24
C PRO A 194 14.67 7.98 13.88
N GLU A 195 15.27 6.79 13.80
CA GLU A 195 15.68 6.16 12.56
C GLU A 195 14.50 5.81 11.65
N LEU A 196 13.33 5.42 12.19
CA LEU A 196 12.14 5.16 11.37
C LEU A 196 11.59 6.45 10.76
N ILE A 197 11.63 7.54 11.52
CA ILE A 197 11.21 8.87 11.05
C ILE A 197 12.15 9.35 9.93
N ALA A 198 13.46 9.26 10.16
CA ALA A 198 14.46 9.65 9.16
C ALA A 198 14.34 8.81 7.88
N ASP A 199 14.12 7.50 8.01
CA ASP A 199 13.97 6.61 6.87
C ASP A 199 12.66 6.85 6.10
N ALA A 200 11.55 7.18 6.79
CA ALA A 200 10.29 7.57 6.15
C ALA A 200 10.41 8.89 5.38
N GLN A 201 11.13 9.87 5.93
CA GLN A 201 11.42 11.13 5.23
C GLN A 201 12.33 10.93 4.02
N ARG A 202 13.30 10.02 4.11
CA ARG A 202 14.13 9.63 2.97
C ARG A 202 13.28 8.97 1.88
N ALA A 203 12.42 8.02 2.24
CA ALA A 203 11.51 7.37 1.30
C ALA A 203 10.61 8.40 0.59
N MET A 204 10.04 9.35 1.33
CA MET A 204 9.28 10.46 0.75
C MET A 204 10.09 11.29 -0.27
N ALA A 205 11.38 11.50 -0.02
CA ALA A 205 12.27 12.20 -0.95
C ALA A 205 12.63 11.35 -2.18
N ASP A 206 12.79 10.04 -1.99
CA ASP A 206 12.98 9.06 -3.06
C ASP A 206 11.75 9.09 -4.00
N GLU A 207 10.52 9.14 -3.47
CA GLU A 207 9.28 9.24 -4.26
C GLU A 207 9.16 10.53 -5.08
N ILE A 208 9.68 11.65 -4.58
CA ILE A 208 9.74 12.89 -5.36
C ILE A 208 10.60 12.66 -6.61
N GLU A 209 11.73 11.98 -6.46
CA GLU A 209 12.56 11.67 -7.61
C GLU A 209 11.91 10.62 -8.51
N HIS A 210 11.33 9.55 -7.98
CA HIS A 210 10.65 8.52 -8.78
C HIS A 210 9.59 9.16 -9.68
N ALA A 211 8.75 10.04 -9.12
CA ALA A 211 7.79 10.80 -9.89
C ALA A 211 8.46 11.64 -10.99
N ARG A 212 9.58 12.32 -10.69
CA ARG A 212 10.32 13.13 -11.68
C ARG A 212 10.91 12.30 -12.81
N LEU A 213 11.49 11.14 -12.49
CA LEU A 213 12.03 10.19 -13.47
C LEU A 213 10.90 9.67 -14.37
N CYS A 214 9.79 9.23 -13.79
CA CYS A 214 8.65 8.70 -14.53
C CYS A 214 7.98 9.77 -15.40
N PHE A 215 7.81 11.02 -14.92
CA PHE A 215 7.32 12.12 -15.75
C PHE A 215 8.29 12.45 -16.89
N GLY A 216 9.59 12.46 -16.63
CA GLY A 216 10.61 12.67 -17.67
C GLY A 216 10.60 11.57 -18.74
N LEU A 217 10.46 10.29 -18.34
CA LEU A 217 10.34 9.18 -19.30
C LEU A 217 9.01 9.24 -20.09
N ALA A 218 7.90 9.61 -19.45
CA ALA A 218 6.64 9.83 -20.14
C ALA A 218 6.74 10.94 -21.19
N GLU A 219 7.44 12.03 -20.89
CA GLU A 219 7.73 13.10 -21.84
C GLU A 219 8.65 12.61 -22.96
N ARG A 220 9.70 11.87 -22.63
CA ARG A 220 10.67 11.35 -23.61
C ARG A 220 10.00 10.49 -24.69
N PHE A 221 9.11 9.59 -24.29
CA PHE A 221 8.41 8.69 -25.22
C PHE A 221 7.16 9.32 -25.86
N GLY A 222 6.51 10.28 -25.19
CA GLY A 222 5.23 10.85 -25.64
C GLY A 222 5.29 12.28 -26.19
N GLY A 223 6.38 12.99 -25.96
CA GLY A 223 6.62 14.39 -26.35
C GLY A 223 5.78 15.44 -25.61
N ARG A 224 4.97 15.04 -24.62
CA ARG A 224 4.12 15.95 -23.84
C ARG A 224 4.78 16.23 -22.49
N LYS A 225 5.04 17.50 -22.22
CA LYS A 225 5.57 17.98 -20.93
C LYS A 225 4.46 18.08 -19.90
N LEU A 226 4.38 17.08 -19.03
CA LEU A 226 3.35 16.96 -18.00
C LEU A 226 3.98 16.86 -16.61
N GLY A 227 3.26 17.35 -15.61
CA GLY A 227 3.54 17.17 -14.20
C GLY A 227 2.26 16.93 -13.40
N PRO A 228 2.37 16.70 -12.08
CA PRO A 228 1.22 16.43 -11.23
C PRO A 228 0.45 17.72 -10.94
N GLY A 229 -0.87 17.72 -11.05
CA GLY A 229 -1.74 18.79 -10.56
C GLY A 229 -1.94 18.76 -9.04
N PRO A 230 -2.92 19.48 -8.50
CA PRO A 230 -3.30 19.36 -7.10
C PRO A 230 -3.71 17.92 -6.74
N LEU A 231 -3.20 17.41 -5.62
CA LEU A 231 -3.63 16.14 -5.04
C LEU A 231 -4.68 16.42 -3.96
N GLU A 232 -5.85 15.80 -4.08
CA GLU A 232 -6.90 15.89 -3.08
C GLU A 232 -6.54 15.01 -1.88
N THR A 233 -5.96 15.62 -0.85
CA THR A 233 -5.46 14.92 0.34
C THR A 233 -6.52 14.73 1.43
N GLY A 234 -7.53 15.61 1.47
CA GLY A 234 -8.44 15.70 2.61
C GLY A 234 -7.72 16.02 3.92
N ALA A 235 -8.35 15.73 5.06
CA ALA A 235 -7.67 15.78 6.35
C ALA A 235 -6.72 14.57 6.48
N ILE A 236 -5.45 14.83 6.79
CA ILE A 236 -4.46 13.78 7.05
C ILE A 236 -4.43 13.56 8.57
N GLU A 237 -5.35 12.74 9.05
CA GLU A 237 -5.39 12.33 10.45
C GLU A 237 -4.58 11.05 10.66
N PRO A 238 -3.81 10.93 11.77
CA PRO A 238 -3.09 9.70 12.09
C PRO A 238 -4.06 8.58 12.45
N ARG A 239 -3.79 7.38 11.95
CA ARG A 239 -4.55 6.16 12.29
C ARG A 239 -4.21 5.67 13.70
N SER A 240 -5.00 4.72 14.22
CA SER A 240 -4.56 3.92 15.39
C SER A 240 -3.31 3.10 15.01
N LEU A 241 -2.55 2.66 16.02
CA LEU A 241 -1.35 1.86 15.77
C LEU A 241 -1.66 0.55 15.03
N GLU A 242 -2.77 -0.11 15.35
CA GLU A 242 -3.23 -1.32 14.67
C GLU A 242 -3.57 -1.05 13.21
N ALA A 243 -4.33 0.01 12.94
CA ALA A 243 -4.70 0.40 11.59
C ALA A 243 -3.48 0.85 10.77
N ALA A 244 -2.53 1.55 11.39
CA ALA A 244 -1.26 1.92 10.76
C ALA A 244 -0.38 0.69 10.50
N ALA A 245 -0.37 -0.32 11.38
CA ALA A 245 0.35 -1.57 11.16
C ALA A 245 -0.23 -2.37 9.97
N VAL A 246 -1.55 -2.52 9.91
CA VAL A 246 -2.22 -3.19 8.76
C VAL A 246 -1.93 -2.42 7.47
N ALA A 247 -2.02 -1.10 7.51
CA ALA A 247 -1.71 -0.26 6.37
C ALA A 247 -0.24 -0.38 5.94
N ALA A 248 0.72 -0.30 6.86
CA ALA A 248 2.14 -0.45 6.54
C ALA A 248 2.45 -1.84 5.99
N PHE A 249 1.78 -2.90 6.48
CA PHE A 249 1.91 -4.23 5.89
C PHE A 249 1.43 -4.28 4.44
N ARG A 250 0.28 -3.67 4.13
CA ARG A 250 -0.29 -3.66 2.78
C ARG A 250 0.42 -2.70 1.82
N GLU A 251 0.45 -1.44 2.20
CA GLU A 251 1.02 -0.35 1.40
C GLU A 251 2.54 -0.48 1.27
N GLY A 252 3.23 -0.79 2.37
CA GLY A 252 4.70 -0.86 2.40
C GLY A 252 5.23 -2.28 2.20
N GLY A 253 4.76 -3.23 3.00
CA GLY A 253 5.26 -4.60 2.99
C GLY A 253 4.91 -5.36 1.71
N VAL A 254 3.64 -5.31 1.28
CA VAL A 254 3.17 -6.00 0.08
C VAL A 254 3.50 -5.20 -1.18
N ALA A 255 3.03 -3.95 -1.26
CA ALA A 255 3.07 -3.23 -2.53
C ALA A 255 4.50 -2.81 -2.95
N GLU A 256 5.36 -2.36 -2.03
CA GLU A 256 6.75 -2.01 -2.35
C GLU A 256 7.59 -3.25 -2.67
N THR A 257 7.32 -4.39 -2.02
CA THR A 257 8.01 -5.64 -2.36
C THR A 257 7.69 -6.08 -3.79
N ILE A 258 6.43 -5.93 -4.21
CA ILE A 258 6.01 -6.21 -5.59
C ILE A 258 6.66 -5.20 -6.54
N ALA A 259 6.64 -3.91 -6.20
CA ALA A 259 7.24 -2.85 -7.01
C ALA A 259 8.75 -3.08 -7.21
N ALA A 260 9.47 -3.43 -6.15
CA ALA A 260 10.90 -3.76 -6.19
C ALA A 260 11.19 -4.92 -7.16
N LEU A 261 10.47 -6.05 -7.05
CA LEU A 261 10.68 -7.20 -7.93
C LEU A 261 10.25 -6.92 -9.38
N ALA A 262 9.16 -6.19 -9.58
CA ALA A 262 8.72 -5.77 -10.90
C ALA A 262 9.75 -4.83 -11.57
N ALA A 263 10.29 -3.86 -10.83
CA ALA A 263 11.33 -2.95 -11.33
C ALA A 263 12.63 -3.70 -11.65
N ARG A 264 13.01 -4.70 -10.85
CA ARG A 264 14.15 -5.59 -11.17
C ARG A 264 13.93 -6.39 -12.44
N GLN A 265 12.76 -6.99 -12.59
CA GLN A 265 12.44 -7.76 -13.80
C GLN A 265 12.38 -6.86 -15.03
N ALA A 266 11.81 -5.65 -14.91
CA ALA A 266 11.79 -4.66 -15.97
C ALA A 266 13.21 -4.22 -16.34
N LEU A 267 14.10 -4.03 -15.36
CA LEU A 267 15.51 -3.70 -15.57
C LEU A 267 16.25 -4.80 -16.34
N GLU A 268 15.95 -6.07 -16.11
CA GLU A 268 16.55 -7.18 -16.85
C GLU A 268 16.15 -7.19 -18.33
N ARG A 269 14.93 -6.72 -18.64
CA ARG A 269 14.39 -6.64 -20.00
C ARG A 269 14.74 -5.35 -20.74
N ALA A 270 14.91 -4.25 -20.01
CA ALA A 270 15.13 -2.94 -20.59
C ALA A 270 16.44 -2.87 -21.40
N SER A 271 16.35 -2.36 -22.62
CA SER A 271 17.49 -2.12 -23.51
C SER A 271 17.94 -0.65 -23.48
N ASP A 272 17.03 0.27 -23.18
CA ASP A 272 17.32 1.70 -23.12
C ASP A 272 18.18 2.06 -21.88
N PRO A 273 19.37 2.66 -22.04
CA PRO A 273 20.27 2.95 -20.92
C PRO A 273 19.71 3.90 -19.85
N ALA A 274 18.91 4.88 -20.25
CA ALA A 274 18.31 5.84 -19.32
C ALA A 274 17.17 5.19 -18.53
N VAL A 275 16.36 4.35 -19.18
CA VAL A 275 15.35 3.52 -18.52
C VAL A 275 16.00 2.55 -17.52
N ARG A 276 17.07 1.86 -17.93
CA ARG A 276 17.82 0.97 -17.03
C ARG A 276 18.35 1.70 -15.80
N THR A 277 18.87 2.91 -15.97
CA THR A 277 19.38 3.72 -14.86
C THR A 277 18.26 4.11 -13.90
N ALA A 278 17.10 4.55 -14.42
CA ALA A 278 15.94 4.87 -13.61
C ALA A 278 15.40 3.64 -12.85
N LEU A 279 15.19 2.51 -13.54
CA LEU A 279 14.69 1.27 -12.93
C LEU A 279 15.65 0.68 -11.90
N ALA A 280 16.96 0.78 -12.09
CA ALA A 280 17.93 0.33 -11.10
C ALA A 280 17.80 1.11 -9.79
N ARG A 281 17.65 2.43 -9.88
CA ARG A 281 17.41 3.30 -8.73
C ARG A 281 16.09 2.97 -8.05
N ILE A 282 14.98 2.98 -8.80
CA ILE A 282 13.65 2.67 -8.27
C ILE A 282 13.69 1.30 -7.56
N ALA A 283 14.25 0.28 -8.19
CA ALA A 283 14.36 -1.05 -7.58
C ALA A 283 15.17 -1.05 -6.28
N ASP A 284 16.31 -0.36 -6.19
CA ASP A 284 17.09 -0.26 -4.95
C ASP A 284 16.36 0.55 -3.87
N ASP A 285 15.56 1.54 -4.26
CA ASP A 285 14.81 2.42 -3.37
C ASP A 285 13.58 1.67 -2.80
N GLU A 286 12.81 0.97 -3.64
CA GLU A 286 11.67 0.15 -3.21
C GLU A 286 12.05 -1.03 -2.31
N GLU A 287 13.22 -1.63 -2.52
CA GLU A 287 13.74 -2.66 -1.59
C GLU A 287 13.92 -2.07 -0.17
N ARG A 288 14.34 -0.80 -0.06
CA ARG A 288 14.47 -0.12 1.24
C ARG A 288 13.12 0.28 1.82
N HIS A 289 12.16 0.68 0.98
CA HIS A 289 10.80 1.02 1.40
C HIS A 289 10.08 -0.20 2.00
N ALA A 290 10.19 -1.35 1.33
CA ALA A 290 9.69 -2.62 1.84
C ALA A 290 10.33 -2.96 3.20
N ALA A 291 11.65 -2.84 3.32
CA ALA A 291 12.36 -3.11 4.58
C ALA A 291 11.95 -2.15 5.71
N LEU A 292 11.72 -0.87 5.40
CA LEU A 292 11.19 0.12 6.35
C LEU A 292 9.83 -0.29 6.90
N ALA A 293 8.93 -0.78 6.03
CA ALA A 293 7.62 -1.26 6.45
C ALA A 293 7.75 -2.41 7.47
N PHE A 294 8.55 -3.44 7.19
CA PHE A 294 8.75 -4.56 8.11
C PHE A 294 9.40 -4.13 9.44
N ARG A 295 10.32 -3.17 9.44
CA ARG A 295 10.89 -2.60 10.67
C ARG A 295 9.85 -1.85 11.50
N PHE A 296 8.97 -1.10 10.85
CA PHE A 296 7.85 -0.46 11.54
C PHE A 296 6.88 -1.51 12.11
N LEU A 297 6.58 -2.60 11.40
CA LEU A 297 5.74 -3.67 11.93
C LEU A 297 6.35 -4.31 13.19
N ALA A 298 7.67 -4.48 13.24
CA ALA A 298 8.36 -4.95 14.45
C ALA A 298 8.20 -3.97 15.62
N PHE A 299 8.38 -2.67 15.38
CA PHE A 299 8.10 -1.63 16.37
C PHE A 299 6.64 -1.65 16.84
N ALA A 300 5.68 -1.74 15.92
CA ALA A 300 4.26 -1.74 16.23
C ALA A 300 3.84 -2.97 17.05
N LEU A 301 4.43 -4.14 16.78
CA LEU A 301 4.22 -5.35 17.57
C LEU A 301 4.72 -5.21 19.01
N ASP A 302 5.87 -4.56 19.21
CA ASP A 302 6.44 -4.29 20.54
C ASP A 302 5.60 -3.27 21.31
N ALA A 303 5.24 -2.15 20.65
CA ALA A 303 4.48 -1.06 21.27
C ALA A 303 3.00 -1.39 21.50
N GLY A 304 2.36 -2.12 20.59
CA GLY A 304 0.91 -2.38 20.61
C GLY A 304 0.49 -3.79 21.05
N GLY A 305 1.45 -4.70 21.27
CA GLY A 305 1.21 -6.02 21.84
C GLY A 305 0.15 -6.85 21.12
N ALA A 306 -0.79 -7.43 21.88
CA ALA A 306 -1.77 -8.39 21.37
C ALA A 306 -2.74 -7.79 20.32
N GLY A 307 -3.10 -6.51 20.43
CA GLY A 307 -4.00 -5.84 19.49
C GLY A 307 -3.40 -5.76 18.09
N VAL A 308 -2.16 -5.26 17.99
CA VAL A 308 -1.42 -5.21 16.73
C VAL A 308 -1.15 -6.60 16.18
N ARG A 309 -0.79 -7.57 17.03
CA ARG A 309 -0.61 -8.97 16.63
C ARG A 309 -1.86 -9.54 15.97
N LEU A 310 -3.02 -9.41 16.60
CA LEU A 310 -4.28 -9.92 16.05
C LEU A 310 -4.60 -9.28 14.69
N ALA A 311 -4.40 -7.96 14.59
CA ALA A 311 -4.63 -7.24 13.34
C ALA A 311 -3.70 -7.72 12.20
N LEU A 312 -2.41 -7.95 12.50
CA LEU A 312 -1.44 -8.44 11.53
C LEU A 312 -1.65 -9.91 11.15
N GLU A 313 -2.04 -10.76 12.11
CA GLU A 313 -2.43 -12.15 11.85
C GLU A 313 -3.65 -12.20 10.91
N GLY A 314 -4.65 -11.34 11.14
CA GLY A 314 -5.79 -11.18 10.23
C GLY A 314 -5.36 -10.70 8.84
N ALA A 315 -4.52 -9.67 8.75
CA ALA A 315 -4.01 -9.17 7.49
C ALA A 315 -3.22 -10.24 6.71
N LEU A 316 -2.38 -11.02 7.39
CA LEU A 316 -1.63 -12.13 6.78
C LEU A 316 -2.54 -13.29 6.35
N ALA A 317 -3.56 -13.63 7.15
CA ALA A 317 -4.53 -14.66 6.79
C ALA A 317 -5.35 -14.27 5.55
N SER A 318 -5.60 -12.97 5.36
CA SER A 318 -6.25 -12.41 4.18
C SER A 318 -5.30 -12.16 2.99
N LEU A 319 -4.00 -12.43 3.13
CA LEU A 319 -3.03 -12.16 2.08
C LEU A 319 -3.26 -13.11 0.89
N THR A 320 -3.71 -12.55 -0.23
CA THR A 320 -3.65 -13.22 -1.53
C THR A 320 -2.61 -12.55 -2.41
N VAL A 321 -2.25 -13.21 -3.50
CA VAL A 321 -1.55 -12.53 -4.57
C VAL A 321 -2.49 -11.45 -5.14
N PRO A 322 -2.06 -10.18 -5.21
CA PRO A 322 -2.85 -9.15 -5.86
C PRO A 322 -3.01 -9.44 -7.36
N VAL A 323 -4.20 -9.17 -7.90
CA VAL A 323 -4.44 -9.19 -9.35
C VAL A 323 -4.02 -7.83 -9.89
N LEU A 324 -2.94 -7.83 -10.68
CA LEU A 324 -2.41 -6.61 -11.30
C LEU A 324 -3.10 -6.38 -12.65
N ASP A 325 -3.12 -5.14 -13.13
CA ASP A 325 -3.88 -4.74 -14.33
C ASP A 325 -3.55 -5.67 -15.51
N THR A 326 -4.49 -6.55 -15.86
CA THR A 326 -4.39 -7.51 -16.96
C THR A 326 -5.04 -7.01 -18.24
N ALA A 327 -5.51 -5.77 -18.27
CA ALA A 327 -6.16 -5.22 -19.44
C ALA A 327 -5.23 -5.29 -20.65
N ASP A 328 -5.64 -6.09 -21.64
CA ASP A 328 -4.97 -6.22 -22.92
C ASP A 328 -5.19 -4.92 -23.70
N ARG A 329 -4.31 -3.95 -23.45
CA ARG A 329 -4.32 -2.66 -24.13
C ARG A 329 -3.65 -2.85 -25.48
N ALA A 330 -4.34 -2.44 -26.55
CA ALA A 330 -3.72 -2.37 -27.86
C ALA A 330 -2.47 -1.47 -27.80
N LEU A 331 -1.29 -2.09 -27.89
CA LEU A 331 -0.02 -1.40 -27.94
C LEU A 331 0.19 -0.84 -29.35
N ASP A 332 0.73 0.36 -29.44
CA ASP A 332 1.17 0.98 -30.70
C ASP A 332 2.58 0.54 -31.12
N VAL A 333 3.20 -0.35 -30.34
CA VAL A 333 4.55 -0.90 -30.54
C VAL A 333 4.56 -2.42 -30.29
N SER A 334 5.62 -3.10 -30.73
CA SER A 334 5.79 -4.53 -30.43
C SER A 334 6.06 -4.76 -28.93
N ALA A 335 5.82 -6.00 -28.47
CA ALA A 335 6.11 -6.39 -27.10
C ALA A 335 7.60 -6.20 -26.74
N GLU A 336 8.50 -6.47 -27.68
CA GLU A 336 9.95 -6.31 -27.50
C GLU A 336 10.34 -4.83 -27.30
N VAL A 337 9.72 -3.91 -28.05
CA VAL A 337 9.95 -2.46 -27.88
C VAL A 337 9.38 -1.99 -26.55
N PHE A 338 8.18 -2.46 -26.18
CA PHE A 338 7.54 -2.14 -24.90
C PHE A 338 8.41 -2.59 -23.71
N GLN A 339 8.92 -3.82 -23.77
CA GLN A 339 9.85 -4.39 -22.78
C GLN A 339 11.21 -3.69 -22.77
N GLY A 340 11.75 -3.35 -23.94
CA GLY A 340 12.99 -2.58 -24.08
C GLY A 340 12.91 -1.19 -23.44
N ALA A 341 11.71 -0.59 -23.44
CA ALA A 341 11.38 0.64 -22.74
C ALA A 341 11.05 0.45 -21.24
N GLY A 342 11.37 -0.71 -20.67
CA GLY A 342 11.26 -1.00 -19.24
C GLY A 342 9.84 -1.30 -18.77
N ARG A 343 8.95 -1.72 -19.67
CA ARG A 343 7.57 -2.10 -19.31
C ARG A 343 7.42 -3.60 -19.30
N LEU A 344 6.77 -4.13 -18.26
CA LEU A 344 6.41 -5.54 -18.21
C LEU A 344 5.08 -5.79 -18.91
N SER A 345 4.95 -6.97 -19.52
CA SER A 345 3.63 -7.49 -19.87
C SER A 345 2.82 -7.78 -18.60
N PRO A 346 1.48 -7.84 -18.69
CA PRO A 346 0.66 -8.17 -17.52
C PRO A 346 1.00 -9.53 -16.89
N ALA A 347 1.33 -10.53 -17.71
CA ALA A 347 1.73 -11.85 -17.22
C ALA A 347 3.06 -11.80 -16.45
N GLU A 348 4.03 -11.01 -16.93
CA GLU A 348 5.31 -10.81 -16.24
C GLU A 348 5.13 -10.07 -14.91
N LEU A 349 4.29 -9.03 -14.91
CA LEU A 349 3.96 -8.28 -13.71
C LEU A 349 3.23 -9.15 -12.67
N GLN A 350 2.29 -9.99 -13.12
CA GLN A 350 1.60 -10.95 -12.27
C GLN A 350 2.56 -12.00 -11.69
N GLU A 351 3.52 -12.50 -12.49
CA GLU A 351 4.54 -13.41 -11.98
C GLU A 351 5.43 -12.75 -10.92
N ALA A 352 5.82 -11.47 -11.10
CA ALA A 352 6.55 -10.73 -10.07
C ALA A 352 5.77 -10.66 -8.74
N ALA A 353 4.45 -10.47 -8.80
CA ALA A 353 3.58 -10.49 -7.62
C ALA A 353 3.51 -11.89 -6.96
N HIS A 354 3.43 -12.95 -7.77
CA HIS A 354 3.43 -14.33 -7.28
C HIS A 354 4.74 -14.64 -6.53
N VAL A 355 5.87 -14.26 -7.12
CA VAL A 355 7.20 -14.43 -6.52
C VAL A 355 7.32 -13.61 -5.24
N ALA A 356 6.90 -12.33 -5.25
CA ALA A 356 6.92 -11.46 -4.07
C ALA A 356 6.18 -12.08 -2.89
N VAL A 357 4.93 -12.53 -3.10
CA VAL A 357 4.10 -13.10 -2.03
C VAL A 357 4.67 -14.41 -1.53
N ARG A 358 5.01 -15.32 -2.44
CA ARG A 358 5.48 -16.67 -2.12
C ARG A 358 6.85 -16.66 -1.43
N GLU A 359 7.78 -15.90 -1.97
CA GLU A 359 9.20 -16.03 -1.63
C GLU A 359 9.72 -14.98 -0.66
N VAL A 360 9.02 -13.84 -0.52
CA VAL A 360 9.46 -12.71 0.30
C VAL A 360 8.45 -12.36 1.38
N ILE A 361 7.25 -11.90 1.00
CA ILE A 361 6.26 -11.30 1.92
C ILE A 361 5.81 -12.33 2.96
N ALA A 362 5.27 -13.47 2.51
CA ALA A 362 4.69 -14.45 3.44
C ALA A 362 5.76 -15.07 4.37
N PRO A 363 6.97 -15.44 3.89
CA PRO A 363 8.06 -15.85 4.77
C PRO A 363 8.48 -14.78 5.79
N CYS A 364 8.64 -13.52 5.37
CA CYS A 364 9.05 -12.44 6.27
C CYS A 364 7.98 -12.11 7.31
N ALA A 365 6.71 -12.07 6.91
CA ALA A 365 5.59 -11.83 7.83
C ALA A 365 5.46 -12.94 8.88
N ARG A 366 5.60 -14.22 8.47
CA ARG A 366 5.61 -15.35 9.41
C ARG A 366 6.80 -15.28 10.37
N ALA A 367 7.99 -14.95 9.87
CA ALA A 367 9.18 -14.82 10.71
C ALA A 367 9.02 -13.70 11.74
N LEU A 368 8.47 -12.55 11.32
CA LEU A 368 8.16 -11.43 12.19
C LEU A 368 7.19 -11.83 13.32
N LEU A 369 6.06 -12.46 12.97
CA LEU A 369 5.06 -12.89 13.94
C LEU A 369 5.57 -14.00 14.87
N ALA A 370 6.46 -14.87 14.39
CA ALA A 370 7.09 -15.90 15.22
C ALA A 370 8.13 -15.30 16.19
N GLY A 371 8.93 -14.32 15.74
CA GLY A 371 9.93 -13.65 16.56
C GLY A 371 9.32 -12.75 17.65
N ALA A 372 8.13 -12.21 17.42
CA ALA A 372 7.39 -11.39 18.38
C ALA A 372 6.53 -12.21 19.36
N ALA A 373 6.66 -13.55 19.41
CA ALA A 373 5.85 -14.38 20.30
C ALA A 373 5.98 -13.88 21.76
N PRO A 374 4.89 -13.83 22.54
CA PRO A 374 4.94 -13.34 23.91
C PRO A 374 5.97 -14.17 24.69
N ARG A 375 6.96 -13.49 25.27
CA ARG A 375 7.87 -14.14 26.22
C ARG A 375 6.99 -14.67 27.37
N PRO A 376 7.18 -15.91 27.82
CA PRO A 376 6.47 -16.40 29.00
C PRO A 376 6.72 -15.41 30.15
N GLU A 377 5.65 -15.02 30.86
CA GLU A 377 5.78 -14.17 32.04
C GLU A 377 6.84 -14.75 32.98
N PRO A 378 7.71 -13.93 33.57
CA PRO A 378 8.65 -14.42 34.58
C PRO A 378 7.83 -15.08 35.68
N VAL A 379 8.07 -16.37 35.91
CA VAL A 379 7.48 -17.12 37.01
C VAL A 379 7.85 -16.38 38.29
N VAL A 380 6.87 -15.67 38.87
CA VAL A 380 7.00 -15.06 40.17
C VAL A 380 7.09 -16.21 41.16
N HIS A 381 8.31 -16.58 41.54
CA HIS A 381 8.52 -17.48 42.66
C HIS A 381 7.95 -16.81 43.91
N ALA A 382 6.89 -17.38 44.44
CA ALA A 382 6.36 -16.98 45.75
C ALA A 382 7.50 -17.08 46.78
N PRO A 383 7.71 -16.04 47.62
CA PRO A 383 8.71 -16.10 48.66
C PRO A 383 8.35 -17.20 49.68
N CYS A 384 9.35 -18.02 50.03
CA CYS A 384 9.27 -19.06 51.07
C CYS A 384 8.96 -18.49 52.45
#